data_AF-A0A662U2B4-F1
#
_entry.id   AF-A0A662U2B4-F1
#
_cell.length_a   1.000
_cell.length_b   1.000
_cell.length_c   1.000
_cell.angle_alpha   90.00
_cell.angle_beta   90.00
_cell.angle_gamma   90.00
#
_symmetry.space_group_name_H-M   'P 1'
#
loop_
_entity.id
_entity.type
_entity.pdbx_description
1 polymer ?
#
loop_
_entity_poly.entity_id
_entity_poly.type
_entity_poly.pdbx_seq_one_letter_code
_entity_poly.pdbx_strand_id
1 'polypeptide(L)'
;MKIRILEKDSKTIKLLIEDSTLAFVNAIRRLAISDVPTLAIDEVAFLDNTSVLYDEIIAHRLGLIPLTTDLEHYKSPEECEGA
;
A
#
# COMPACT_ATOMS: atom_id res chain seq x y z
N MET A 1 20.27 -19.23 -1.88
CA MET A 1 19.18 -18.59 -1.13
C MET A 1 18.29 -19.65 -0.49
N LYS A 2 18.27 -19.70 0.84
CA LYS A 2 17.35 -20.52 1.63
C LYS A 2 16.43 -19.60 2.41
N ILE A 3 15.12 -19.86 2.39
CA ILE A 3 14.12 -19.08 3.10
C ILE A 3 13.48 -19.98 4.15
N ARG A 4 13.49 -19.55 5.41
CA ARG A 4 12.79 -20.21 6.51
C ARG A 4 11.74 -19.28 7.09
N ILE A 5 10.51 -19.76 7.26
CA ILE A 5 9.43 -19.01 7.92
C ILE A 5 9.56 -19.28 9.42
N LEU A 6 9.78 -18.21 10.20
CA LEU A 6 9.88 -18.30 11.66
C LEU A 6 8.49 -18.20 12.30
N GLU A 7 7.72 -17.22 11.87
CA GLU A 7 6.37 -16.96 12.38
C GLU A 7 5.49 -16.42 11.25
N LYS A 8 4.19 -16.76 11.30
CA LYS A 8 3.20 -16.29 10.35
C LYS A 8 1.86 -16.08 11.06
N ASP A 9 1.43 -14.83 11.10
CA ASP A 9 0.12 -14.39 11.57
C ASP A 9 -0.70 -13.82 10.39
N SER A 10 -1.93 -13.39 10.64
CA SER A 10 -2.79 -12.78 9.63
C SER A 10 -2.27 -11.44 9.08
N LYS A 11 -1.45 -10.72 9.86
CA LYS A 11 -0.91 -9.39 9.50
C LYS A 11 0.61 -9.31 9.46
N THR A 12 1.30 -10.34 9.92
CA THR A 12 2.76 -10.31 10.13
C THR A 12 3.38 -11.61 9.65
N ILE A 13 4.55 -11.52 9.01
CA ILE A 13 5.37 -12.67 8.67
C ILE A 13 6.81 -12.40 9.05
N LYS A 14 7.46 -13.36 9.72
CA LYS A 14 8.89 -13.31 10.05
C LYS A 14 9.65 -14.33 9.20
N LEU A 15 10.61 -13.85 8.43
CA LEU A 15 11.40 -14.66 7.49
C LEU A 15 12.89 -14.60 7.88
N LEU A 16 13.55 -15.76 7.84
CA LEU A 16 15.00 -15.88 7.89
C LEU A 16 15.49 -16.24 6.48
N ILE A 17 16.33 -15.37 5.90
CA ILE A 17 16.89 -15.56 4.56
C ILE A 17 18.40 -15.78 4.69
N GLU A 18 18.88 -16.89 4.18
CA GLU A 18 20.28 -17.31 4.19
C GLU A 18 20.80 -17.53 2.76
N ASP A 19 22.11 -17.57 2.58
CA ASP A 19 22.76 -17.74 1.28
C ASP A 19 22.29 -16.69 0.23
N SER A 20 22.22 -15.42 0.66
CA SER A 20 21.83 -14.26 -0.14
C SER A 20 22.71 -13.04 0.19
N THR A 21 22.81 -12.09 -0.73
CA THR A 21 23.50 -10.82 -0.48
C THR A 21 22.63 -9.85 0.32
N LEU A 22 23.27 -8.99 1.11
CA LEU A 22 22.58 -7.90 1.83
C LEU A 22 21.83 -6.97 0.86
N ALA A 23 22.43 -6.67 -0.28
CA ALA A 23 21.84 -5.82 -1.31
C ALA A 23 20.51 -6.41 -1.83
N PHE A 24 20.47 -7.71 -2.08
CA PHE A 24 19.27 -8.39 -2.55
C PHE A 24 18.14 -8.38 -1.50
N VAL A 25 18.45 -8.68 -0.24
CA VAL A 25 17.43 -8.65 0.83
C VAL A 25 16.91 -7.24 1.08
N ASN A 26 17.78 -6.22 1.04
CA ASN A 26 17.34 -4.83 1.17
C ASN A 26 16.51 -4.36 -0.03
N ALA A 27 16.77 -4.87 -1.24
CA ALA A 27 15.92 -4.61 -2.40
C ALA A 27 14.50 -5.14 -2.17
N ILE A 28 14.35 -6.38 -1.70
CA ILE A 28 13.04 -6.95 -1.35
C ILE A 28 12.33 -6.09 -0.30
N ARG A 29 13.03 -5.68 0.76
CA ARG A 29 12.48 -4.81 1.80
C ARG A 29 11.98 -3.48 1.23
N ARG A 30 12.72 -2.87 0.29
CA ARG A 30 12.31 -1.61 -0.35
C ARG A 30 11.07 -1.81 -1.22
N LEU A 31 11.07 -2.82 -2.08
CA LEU A 31 9.94 -3.16 -2.95
C LEU A 31 8.67 -3.43 -2.15
N ALA A 32 8.77 -4.15 -1.03
CA ALA A 32 7.64 -4.41 -0.14
C ALA A 32 7.04 -3.14 0.50
N ILE A 33 7.80 -2.05 0.60
CA ILE A 33 7.34 -0.79 1.19
C ILE A 33 6.80 0.17 0.12
N SER A 34 7.41 0.21 -1.07
CA SER A 34 7.11 1.25 -2.07
C SER A 34 6.33 0.76 -3.29
N ASP A 35 6.53 -0.49 -3.72
CA ASP A 35 6.13 -0.93 -5.07
C ASP A 35 4.97 -1.93 -5.02
N VAL A 36 4.39 -2.19 -3.84
CA VAL A 36 3.17 -2.99 -3.70
C VAL A 36 1.97 -2.06 -3.91
N PRO A 37 1.22 -2.20 -5.02
CA PRO A 37 0.08 -1.32 -5.29
C PRO A 37 -1.04 -1.57 -4.27
N THR A 38 -1.61 -0.48 -3.75
CA THR A 38 -2.72 -0.48 -2.81
C THR A 38 -3.77 0.55 -3.22
N LEU A 39 -5.04 0.27 -2.94
CA LEU A 39 -6.13 1.20 -3.18
C LEU A 39 -6.20 2.26 -2.06
N ALA A 40 -6.28 3.52 -2.45
CA ALA A 40 -6.49 4.66 -1.57
C ALA A 40 -7.44 5.67 -2.22
N ILE A 41 -8.02 6.56 -1.42
CA ILE A 41 -8.85 7.67 -1.91
C ILE A 41 -7.93 8.76 -2.47
N ASP A 42 -8.10 9.11 -3.73
CA ASP A 42 -7.28 10.11 -4.43
C ASP A 42 -8.02 11.47 -4.57
N GLU A 43 -9.28 11.44 -5.00
CA GLU A 43 -10.11 12.63 -5.16
C GLU A 43 -11.33 12.60 -4.23
N VAL A 44 -11.62 13.75 -3.62
CA VAL A 44 -12.80 13.94 -2.75
C VAL A 44 -13.55 15.19 -3.19
N ALA A 45 -14.78 15.01 -3.67
CA ALA A 45 -15.67 16.11 -4.01
C ALA A 45 -16.51 16.51 -2.79
N PHE A 46 -16.34 17.73 -2.30
CA PHE A 46 -17.14 18.29 -1.22
C PHE A 46 -18.35 19.03 -1.79
N LEU A 47 -19.55 18.67 -1.31
CA LEU A 47 -20.80 19.36 -1.68
C LEU A 47 -21.15 20.45 -0.68
N ASP A 48 -21.06 20.12 0.61
CA ASP A 48 -21.27 21.04 1.72
C ASP A 48 -20.54 20.49 2.96
N ASN A 49 -19.58 21.26 3.50
CA ASN A 49 -18.88 20.94 4.74
C ASN A 49 -19.11 22.07 5.75
N THR A 50 -19.93 21.79 6.75
CA THR A 50 -20.23 22.69 7.88
C THR A 50 -19.47 22.31 9.16
N SER A 51 -18.51 21.39 9.07
CA SER A 51 -17.70 20.96 10.20
C SER A 51 -16.65 22.00 10.58
N VAL A 52 -15.97 21.75 11.71
CA VAL A 52 -14.88 22.61 12.20
C VAL A 52 -13.57 22.38 11.42
N LEU A 53 -13.44 21.24 10.73
CA LEU A 53 -12.25 20.91 9.96
C LEU A 53 -12.41 21.34 8.51
N TYR A 54 -11.36 21.94 7.97
CA TYR A 54 -11.30 22.28 6.56
C TYR A 54 -11.26 21.02 5.67
N ASP A 55 -11.75 21.17 4.45
CA ASP A 55 -11.91 20.09 3.47
C ASP A 55 -10.60 19.33 3.23
N GLU A 56 -9.47 20.04 3.11
CA GLU A 56 -8.17 19.41 2.86
C GLU A 56 -7.71 18.51 4.01
N ILE A 57 -8.06 18.84 5.25
CA ILE A 57 -7.74 18.03 6.42
C ILE A 57 -8.58 16.75 6.42
N ILE A 58 -9.86 16.87 6.07
CA ILE A 58 -10.75 15.71 5.95
C ILE A 58 -10.28 14.82 4.80
N ALA A 59 -10.02 15.39 3.62
CA ALA A 59 -9.55 14.67 2.45
C ALA A 59 -8.24 13.93 2.72
N HIS A 60 -7.26 14.60 3.36
CA HIS A 60 -6.00 13.96 3.74
C HIS A 60 -6.21 12.78 4.69
N ARG A 61 -7.12 12.91 5.67
CA ARG A 61 -7.44 11.81 6.58
C ARG A 61 -8.14 10.66 5.87
N LEU A 62 -9.02 10.95 4.91
CA LEU A 62 -9.69 9.95 4.09
C LEU A 62 -8.67 9.18 3.23
N GLY A 63 -7.69 9.87 2.64
CA GLY A 63 -6.61 9.24 1.87
C GLY A 63 -5.73 8.27 2.67
N LEU A 64 -5.66 8.42 4.01
CA LEU A 64 -4.91 7.53 4.90
C LEU A 64 -5.72 6.34 5.44
N ILE A 65 -6.99 6.22 5.10
CA ILE A 65 -7.80 5.06 5.52
C ILE A 65 -7.39 3.85 4.67
N PRO A 66 -6.90 2.75 5.28
CA PRO A 66 -6.51 1.56 4.52
C PRO A 66 -7.76 0.86 3.96
N LEU A 67 -7.81 0.71 2.65
CA LEU A 67 -8.89 0.01 1.95
C LEU A 67 -8.47 -1.41 1.57
N THR A 68 -9.44 -2.33 1.55
CA THR A 68 -9.20 -3.67 0.99
C THR A 68 -9.03 -3.54 -0.52
N THR A 69 -7.84 -3.87 -1.01
CA THR A 69 -7.49 -3.75 -2.43
C THR A 69 -7.89 -5.02 -3.16
N ASP A 70 -8.76 -4.90 -4.15
CA ASP A 70 -9.12 -5.98 -5.06
C ASP A 70 -8.32 -5.81 -6.36
N LEU A 71 -7.26 -6.60 -6.52
CA LEU A 71 -6.36 -6.49 -7.68
C LEU A 71 -6.93 -7.12 -8.96
N GLU A 72 -8.04 -7.86 -8.88
CA GLU A 72 -8.63 -8.52 -10.06
C GLU A 72 -9.58 -7.59 -10.81
N HIS A 73 -10.26 -6.70 -10.09
CA HIS A 73 -11.29 -5.83 -10.65
C HIS A 73 -10.77 -4.44 -11.04
N TYR A 74 -9.60 -4.05 -10.55
CA TYR A 74 -8.99 -2.75 -10.83
C TYR A 74 -7.74 -2.90 -11.69
N LYS A 75 -7.61 -2.01 -12.68
CA LYS A 75 -6.40 -1.89 -13.50
C LYS A 75 -5.32 -1.13 -12.73
N SER A 76 -4.07 -1.33 -13.14
CA SER A 76 -2.96 -0.53 -12.61
C SER A 76 -3.11 0.94 -13.02
N PRO A 77 -2.55 1.90 -12.27
CA PRO A 77 -2.59 3.32 -12.63
C PRO A 77 -2.05 3.60 -14.04
N GLU A 78 -0.99 2.91 -14.44
CA GLU A 78 -0.36 3.03 -15.77
C GLU A 78 -1.31 2.63 -16.91
N GLU A 79 -2.21 1.67 -16.67
CA GLU A 79 -3.22 1.24 -17.65
C GLU A 79 -4.44 2.18 -17.71
N CYS A 80 -4.59 3.05 -16.71
CA CYS A 80 -5.68 4.02 -16.62
C CYS A 80 -5.35 5.36 -17.32
N GLU A 81 -4.09 5.68 -17.59
CA GLU A 81 -3.63 6.95 -18.21
C GLU A 81 -4.01 7.13 -19.70
N GLY A 82 -5.02 6.43 -20.21
CA GLY A 82 -5.44 6.50 -21.61
C GLY A 82 -6.94 6.29 -21.86
N ALA A 83 -7.78 6.44 -20.82
CA ALA A 83 -9.23 6.35 -20.92
C ALA A 83 -9.91 7.73 -20.96
#